data_AF-A0A6G3XIE5-F1
#
_entry.id   AF-A0A6G3XIE5-F1
#
_cell.length_a   1.000
_cell.length_b   1.000
_cell.length_c   1.000
_cell.angle_alpha   90.00
_cell.angle_beta   90.00
_cell.angle_gamma   90.00
#
_symmetry.space_group_name_H-M   'P 1'
#
loop_
_entity.id
_entity.type
_entity.pdbx_description
1 polymer ?
#
loop_
_entity_poly.entity_id
_entity_poly.type
_entity_poly.pdbx_seq_one_letter_code
_entity_poly.pdbx_strand_id
1 'polypeptide(L)' 'MRCTTSSTLAQERIVDRARSSAHRSAHADQEFLDAISEGKFSYDRFKPISLSVPTLTVDTSNGYQPSVQYIGDFLKHSE' A
#
# COMPACT_ATOMS: atom_id res chain seq x y z
N MET A 1 7.09 7.59 7.04
CA MET A 1 6.20 6.49 7.46
C MET A 1 6.04 5.49 6.33
N ARG A 2 5.71 4.23 6.62
CA ARG A 2 5.47 3.18 5.62
C ARG A 2 4.17 2.45 5.93
N CYS A 3 3.24 2.41 4.98
CA CYS A 3 2.04 1.59 5.10
C CYS A 3 2.32 0.15 4.62
N THR A 4 1.76 -0.83 5.31
CA THR A 4 1.84 -2.25 4.97
C THR A 4 0.45 -2.88 4.99
N THR A 5 0.31 -3.96 4.24
CA THR A 5 -0.83 -4.90 4.29
C THR A 5 -0.39 -6.19 3.59
N SER A 6 -1.21 -7.25 3.62
CA SER A 6 -0.89 -8.47 2.88
C SER A 6 -1.00 -8.25 1.36
N SER A 7 -0.17 -8.97 0.60
CA SER A 7 -0.18 -8.93 -0.87
C SER A 7 -1.56 -9.26 -1.45
N THR A 8 -2.26 -10.24 -0.87
CA THR A 8 -3.64 -10.59 -1.24
C THR A 8 -4.61 -9.42 -1.04
N LEU A 9 -4.60 -8.79 0.12
CA LEU A 9 -5.52 -7.69 0.41
C LEU A 9 -5.20 -6.43 -0.42
N ALA A 10 -3.92 -6.21 -0.75
CA ALA A 10 -3.53 -5.15 -1.68
C ALA A 10 -4.07 -5.38 -3.09
N GLN A 11 -4.02 -6.63 -3.59
CA GLN A 11 -4.57 -7.02 -4.89
C GLN A 11 -6.08 -6.84 -4.95
N GLU A 12 -6.81 -7.33 -3.96
CA GLU A 12 -8.27 -7.17 -3.84
C GLU A 12 -8.67 -5.71 -3.91
N ARG A 13 -8.00 -4.84 -3.13
CA ARG A 13 -8.27 -3.40 -3.12
C ARG A 13 -8.03 -2.72 -4.47
N ILE A 14 -7.13 -3.23 -5.30
CA ILE A 14 -6.88 -2.66 -6.64
C ILE A 14 -7.93 -3.11 -7.63
N VAL A 15 -8.32 -4.38 -7.60
CA VAL A 15 -9.45 -4.89 -8.40
C VAL A 15 -10.71 -4.07 -8.09
N ASP A 16 -11.00 -3.84 -6.82
CA ASP A 16 -12.18 -3.07 -6.41
C ASP A 16 -12.10 -1.61 -6.89
N ARG A 17 -10.95 -0.96 -6.79
CA ARG A 17 -10.76 0.42 -7.28
C ARG A 17 -10.88 0.52 -8.78
N ALA A 18 -10.26 -0.40 -9.53
CA ALA A 18 -10.33 -0.44 -10.98
C ALA A 18 -11.78 -0.59 -11.47
N ARG A 19 -12.60 -1.37 -10.75
CA ARG A 19 -14.03 -1.55 -11.05
C ARG A 19 -14.91 -0.37 -10.64
N SER A 20 -14.64 0.26 -9.51
CA SER A 20 -15.56 1.24 -8.90
C SER A 20 -15.25 2.70 -9.22
N SER A 21 -14.07 3.01 -9.77
CA SER A 21 -13.64 4.39 -10.00
C SER A 21 -13.29 4.63 -11.47
N ALA A 22 -14.15 5.39 -12.17
CA ALA A 22 -13.95 5.72 -13.59
C ALA A 22 -12.61 6.44 -13.86
N HIS A 23 -12.08 7.18 -12.90
CA HIS A 23 -10.76 7.83 -12.98
C HIS A 23 -9.61 6.82 -13.09
N ARG A 24 -9.80 5.58 -12.64
CA ARG A 24 -8.77 4.53 -12.70
C ARG A 24 -8.48 4.06 -14.12
N SER A 25 -9.37 4.33 -15.08
CA SER A 25 -9.12 4.07 -16.51
C SER A 25 -7.91 4.83 -17.09
N ALA A 26 -7.50 5.94 -16.47
CA ALA A 26 -6.29 6.69 -16.84
C ALA A 26 -5.00 6.07 -16.29
N HIS A 27 -5.10 5.02 -15.48
CA HIS A 27 -3.98 4.33 -14.86
C HIS A 27 -3.84 2.92 -15.45
N ALA A 28 -2.60 2.40 -15.47
CA ALA A 28 -2.28 1.06 -15.97
C ALA A 28 -2.66 -0.07 -14.99
N ASP A 29 -3.83 0.04 -14.36
CA ASP A 29 -4.29 -0.94 -13.37
C ASP A 29 -4.58 -2.30 -14.02
N GLN A 30 -5.07 -2.29 -15.26
CA GLN A 30 -5.43 -3.53 -15.96
C GLN A 30 -4.19 -4.32 -16.35
N GLU A 31 -3.20 -3.68 -16.98
CA GLU A 31 -1.93 -4.33 -17.35
C GLU A 31 -1.20 -4.89 -16.13
N PHE A 32 -1.33 -4.20 -15.00
CA PHE A 32 -0.77 -4.63 -13.74
C PHE A 32 -1.48 -5.88 -13.18
N LEU A 33 -2.82 -5.92 -13.23
CA LEU A 33 -3.61 -7.08 -12.81
C LEU A 33 -3.34 -8.30 -13.72
N ASP A 34 -3.21 -8.08 -15.02
CA ASP A 34 -2.87 -9.13 -15.99
C ASP A 34 -1.50 -9.73 -15.66
N ALA A 35 -0.49 -8.88 -15.41
CA ALA A 35 0.85 -9.32 -15.01
C ALA A 35 0.87 -10.13 -13.69
N ILE A 36 -0.03 -9.84 -12.75
CA ILE A 36 -0.20 -10.65 -11.53
C ILE A 36 -0.76 -12.03 -11.88
N SER A 37 -1.83 -12.07 -12.68
CA SER A 37 -2.50 -13.32 -13.05
C SER A 37 -1.59 -14.26 -13.84
N GLU A 38 -0.68 -13.69 -14.64
CA GLU A 38 0.35 -14.41 -15.39
C GLU A 38 1.58 -14.78 -14.54
N GLY A 39 1.61 -14.40 -13.25
CA GLY A 39 2.73 -14.65 -12.34
C GLY A 39 3.98 -13.84 -12.65
N LYS A 40 3.89 -12.82 -13.52
CA LYS A 40 5.00 -11.93 -13.90
C LYS A 40 5.29 -10.86 -12.84
N PHE A 41 4.32 -10.57 -11.97
CA PHE A 41 4.45 -9.63 -10.86
C PHE A 41 4.02 -10.25 -9.52
N SER A 42 4.74 -9.89 -8.45
CA SER A 42 4.33 -10.16 -7.07
C SER A 42 4.58 -8.92 -6.20
N TYR A 43 3.62 -8.62 -5.34
CA TYR A 43 3.73 -7.54 -4.34
C TYR A 43 4.86 -7.75 -3.35
N ASP A 44 5.22 -9.01 -3.07
CA ASP A 44 6.31 -9.34 -2.15
C ASP A 44 7.69 -8.93 -2.70
N ARG A 45 7.77 -8.60 -4.00
CA ARG A 45 8.99 -8.05 -4.62
C ARG A 45 9.27 -6.62 -4.21
N PHE A 46 8.27 -5.89 -3.68
CA PHE A 46 8.47 -4.51 -3.25
C PHE A 46 9.54 -4.42 -2.16
N LYS A 47 10.56 -3.59 -2.41
CA LYS A 47 11.60 -3.28 -1.43
C LYS A 47 11.39 -1.84 -0.92
N PRO A 48 11.16 -1.65 0.38
CA PRO A 48 11.00 -0.31 0.94
C PRO A 48 12.31 0.47 0.80
N ILE A 49 12.21 1.77 0.57
CA ILE A 49 13.35 2.68 0.67
C ILE A 49 13.82 2.66 2.13
N SER A 50 15.13 2.53 2.33
CA SER A 50 15.78 2.57 3.64
C SER A 50 16.60 3.85 3.76
N LEU A 51 16.26 4.68 4.73
CA LEU A 51 16.95 5.93 5.06
C LEU A 51 17.32 5.90 6.54
N SER A 52 18.39 6.59 6.94
CA SER A 52 18.80 6.71 8.34
C SER A 52 17.95 7.74 9.11
N VAL A 53 16.62 7.63 9.01
CA VAL A 53 15.65 8.50 9.69
C VAL A 53 14.56 7.64 10.36
N PRO A 54 13.92 8.13 11.44
CA PRO A 54 12.82 7.42 12.08
C PRO A 54 11.72 7.05 11.08
N THR A 55 11.32 5.77 11.06
CA THR A 55 10.27 5.27 10.18
C THR A 55 9.23 4.48 10.95
N LEU A 56 8.02 5.04 11.07
CA LEU A 56 6.85 4.31 11.57
C LEU A 56 6.29 3.38 10.49
N THR A 57 6.15 2.09 10.81
CA THR A 57 5.38 1.13 10.00
C THR A 57 3.92 1.13 10.47
N VAL A 58 3.00 1.23 9.50
CA VAL A 58 1.56 1.27 9.75
C VAL A 58 0.87 0.16 8.98
N ASP A 59 0.30 -0.81 9.69
CA ASP A 59 -0.55 -1.82 9.09
C ASP A 59 -1.92 -1.20 8.77
N THR A 60 -2.34 -1.37 7.51
CA THR A 60 -3.59 -0.86 6.96
C THR A 60 -4.59 -1.98 6.65
N SER A 61 -4.32 -3.21 7.09
CA SER A 61 -5.13 -4.39 6.76
C SER A 61 -6.54 -4.28 7.33
N ASN A 62 -6.67 -3.75 8.56
CA ASN A 62 -7.95 -3.52 9.21
C ASN A 62 -7.94 -2.16 9.96
N GLY A 63 -8.19 -1.08 9.23
CA GLY A 63 -7.99 0.28 9.73
C GLY A 63 -6.50 0.65 9.83
N TYR A 64 -6.18 1.71 10.58
CA TYR A 64 -4.79 2.14 10.82
C TYR A 64 -4.27 1.57 12.12
N GLN A 65 -3.15 0.85 12.06
CA GLN A 65 -2.45 0.32 13.23
C GLN A 65 -0.96 0.66 13.15
N PRO A 66 -0.42 1.52 14.03
CA PRO A 66 -1.08 2.17 15.16
C PRO A 66 -2.14 3.21 14.74
N SER A 67 -2.92 3.69 15.71
CA SER A 67 -4.03 4.61 15.45
C SER A 67 -3.58 5.89 14.74
N VAL A 68 -4.52 6.55 14.04
CA VAL A 68 -4.25 7.83 13.36
C VAL A 68 -3.73 8.89 14.33
N GLN A 69 -4.20 8.91 15.58
CA GLN A 69 -3.69 9.80 16.62
C GLN A 69 -2.20 9.55 16.89
N TYR A 70 -1.81 8.30 17.09
CA TYR A 70 -0.42 7.93 17.32
C TYR A 70 0.45 8.25 16.11
N ILE A 71 -0.05 8.03 14.89
CA ILE A 71 0.64 8.43 13.66
C ILE A 71 0.92 9.94 13.67
N GLY A 72 -0.07 10.75 14.04
CA GLY A 72 0.07 12.20 14.14
C GLY A 72 1.12 12.61 15.19
N ASP A 73 1.13 11.94 16.34
CA ASP A 73 2.09 12.21 17.40
C ASP A 73 3.50 11.78 17.01
N PHE A 74 3.67 10.66 16.32
CA PHE A 74 4.97 10.26 15.75
C PHE A 74 5.52 11.35 14.83
N LEU A 75 4.71 11.89 13.93
CA LEU A 75 5.14 12.92 12.96
C LEU A 75 5.56 14.24 13.62
N LYS A 76 5.01 14.58 14.79
CA LYS A 76 5.37 15.80 15.53
C LYS A 76 6.67 15.67 16.32
N HIS A 77 7.10 14.45 16.63
CA HIS A 77 8.25 14.17 17.51
C HIS A 77 9.35 13.35 16.85
N SER A 78 9.29 13.14 15.53
CA SER A 78 10.35 12.51 14.76
C SER A 78 11.35 13.58 14.32
N GLU A 79 12.32 13.87 15.17
CA GLU A 79 13.55 14.60 14.83
C GLU A 79 14.64 13.64 14.35
#